data_AF-A0A1I2HC28-F1
#
_entry.id   AF-A0A1I2HC28-F1
#
_cell.length_a   1.000
_cell.length_b   1.000
_cell.length_c   1.000
_cell.angle_alpha   90.00
_cell.angle_beta   90.00
_cell.angle_gamma   90.00
#
_symmetry.space_group_name_H-M   'P 1'
#
loop_
_entity.id
_entity.type
_entity.pdbx_description
1 polymer ?
#
loop_
_entity_poly.entity_id
_entity_poly.type
_entity_poly.pdbx_seq_one_letter_code
_entity_poly.pdbx_strand_id
1 'polypeptide(L)' 'MCFHSKQTILALSVQRRFDATIDNPVEFKPCAHINGFEYPKTPVIIDEKPNIITDYNWGLMPEWAKEEEIKKYTLNAKI' A
#
# COMPACT_ATOMS: atom_id res chain seq x y z
N MET A 1 9.70 -5.62 13.21
CA MET A 1 8.51 -5.96 12.40
C MET A 1 7.58 -4.76 12.47
N CYS A 2 7.06 -4.30 11.34
CA CYS A 2 6.20 -3.11 11.26
C CYS A 2 4.78 -3.52 10.90
N PHE A 3 3.79 -3.12 11.69
CA PHE A 3 2.39 -3.49 11.47
C PHE A 3 1.44 -2.29 11.41
N HIS A 4 1.97 -1.08 11.61
CA HIS A 4 1.21 0.16 11.58
C HIS A 4 1.97 1.19 10.74
N SER A 5 1.24 1.96 9.94
CA SER A 5 1.82 3.05 9.13
C SER A 5 0.94 4.31 9.19
N LYS A 6 1.47 5.40 8.68
CA LYS A 6 0.82 6.71 8.65
C LYS A 6 1.07 7.37 7.30
N GLN A 7 0.02 7.86 6.66
CA GLN A 7 0.06 8.62 5.42
C GLN A 7 -0.87 9.83 5.53
N THR A 8 -0.42 10.90 6.17
CA THR A 8 -1.25 12.11 6.34
C THR A 8 -1.04 13.16 5.26
N ILE A 9 -0.18 12.87 4.28
CA ILE A 9 0.17 13.83 3.23
C ILE A 9 -0.91 13.79 2.14
N LEU A 10 -1.28 14.96 1.64
CA LEU A 10 -2.26 15.09 0.55
C LEU A 10 -1.74 14.46 -0.74
N ALA A 11 -2.67 13.93 -1.54
CA ALA A 11 -2.44 13.33 -2.86
C ALA A 11 -1.46 14.16 -3.72
N LEU A 12 -1.73 15.46 -3.87
CA LEU A 12 -0.91 16.37 -4.67
C LEU A 12 0.54 16.44 -4.20
N SER A 13 0.77 16.46 -2.88
CA SER A 13 2.11 16.54 -2.31
C SER A 13 2.86 15.21 -2.44
N VAL A 14 2.15 14.08 -2.36
CA VAL A 14 2.71 12.75 -2.61
C VAL A 14 3.11 12.61 -4.07
N GLN A 15 2.26 13.00 -5.01
CA GLN A 15 2.57 13.00 -6.44
C GLN A 15 3.85 13.79 -6.75
N ARG A 16 3.94 15.02 -6.21
CA ARG A 16 5.13 15.88 -6.38
C ARG A 16 6.40 15.28 -5.78
N ARG A 17 6.28 14.58 -4.65
CA ARG A 17 7.43 13.97 -3.97
C ARG A 17 8.06 12.85 -4.80
N PHE A 18 7.22 12.05 -5.46
CA PHE A 18 7.65 10.85 -6.17
C PHE A 18 7.67 11.02 -7.69
N ASP A 19 7.37 12.21 -8.20
CA ASP A 19 7.22 12.50 -9.63
C ASP A 19 6.31 11.50 -10.34
N ALA A 20 5.19 11.16 -9.69
CA ALA A 20 4.26 10.13 -10.11
C ALA A 20 2.81 10.61 -9.96
N THR A 21 1.89 10.05 -10.74
CA THR A 21 0.46 10.39 -10.72
C THR A 21 -0.34 9.35 -9.96
N ILE A 22 -1.29 9.75 -9.13
CA ILE A 22 -2.18 8.81 -8.43
C ILE A 22 -3.25 8.32 -9.41
N ASP A 23 -3.38 7.00 -9.53
CA ASP A 23 -4.31 6.35 -10.45
C ASP A 23 -5.78 6.65 -10.10
N ASN A 24 -6.13 6.57 -8.81
CA ASN A 24 -7.46 6.90 -8.31
C ASN A 24 -7.41 7.96 -7.19
N PRO A 25 -7.48 9.26 -7.54
CA PRO A 25 -7.41 10.34 -6.55
C PRO A 25 -8.56 10.34 -5.53
N VAL A 26 -9.70 9.70 -5.84
CA VAL A 26 -10.88 9.66 -4.95
C VAL A 26 -10.68 8.66 -3.81
N GLU A 27 -9.95 7.57 -4.07
CA GLU A 27 -9.61 6.55 -3.06
C GLU A 27 -8.43 6.98 -2.18
N PHE A 28 -7.55 7.85 -2.68
CA PHE A 28 -6.41 8.36 -1.91
C PHE A 28 -6.85 9.29 -0.77
N LYS A 29 -6.97 8.74 0.43
CA LYS A 29 -7.35 9.48 1.64
C LYS A 29 -6.19 9.54 2.63
N PRO A 30 -5.77 10.74 3.06
CA PRO A 30 -4.83 10.87 4.16
C PRO A 30 -5.34 10.15 5.41
N CYS A 31 -4.53 9.25 5.96
CA CYS A 31 -4.86 8.48 7.14
C CYS A 31 -3.75 8.56 8.19
N ALA A 32 -4.12 8.91 9.41
CA ALA A 32 -3.18 9.03 10.53
C ALA A 32 -2.75 7.67 11.10
N HIS A 33 -3.56 6.64 10.90
CA HIS A 33 -3.34 5.32 11.46
C HIS A 33 -3.85 4.25 10.49
N ILE A 34 -2.91 3.49 9.92
CA ILE A 34 -3.18 2.38 9.00
C ILE A 34 -2.71 1.11 9.70
N ASN A 35 -3.63 0.18 9.95
CA ASN A 35 -3.35 -1.10 10.60
C ASN A 35 -3.19 -2.21 9.55
N GLY A 36 -2.04 -2.86 9.49
CA GLY A 36 -1.76 -3.92 8.52
C GLY A 36 -2.65 -5.16 8.67
N PHE A 37 -3.17 -5.44 9.87
CA PHE A 37 -4.07 -6.57 10.09
C PHE A 37 -5.50 -6.35 9.55
N GLU A 38 -5.82 -5.13 9.12
CA GLU A 38 -7.07 -4.82 8.40
C GLU A 38 -6.92 -5.07 6.89
N TYR A 39 -5.73 -5.45 6.43
CA TYR A 39 -5.36 -5.61 5.02
C TYR A 39 -5.78 -4.42 4.13
N PRO A 40 -5.50 -3.17 4.54
CA PRO A 40 -5.99 -1.99 3.84
C PRO A 40 -5.32 -1.86 2.48
N LYS A 41 -6.02 -1.19 1.56
CA LYS A 41 -5.40 -0.62 0.36
C LYS A 41 -4.45 0.50 0.76
N THR A 42 -3.22 0.46 0.25
CA THR A 42 -2.17 1.43 0.50
C THR A 42 -1.50 1.83 -0.82
N PRO A 43 -1.08 3.10 -0.97
CA PRO A 43 -0.46 3.58 -2.20
C PRO A 43 0.95 3.01 -2.37
N VAL A 44 1.19 2.35 -3.50
CA VAL A 44 2.46 1.72 -3.87
C VAL A 44 2.87 2.14 -5.29
N ILE A 45 4.17 2.24 -5.52
CA ILE A 45 4.77 2.42 -6.85
C ILE A 45 5.45 1.11 -7.21
N ILE A 46 5.17 0.61 -8.41
CA ILE A 46 5.73 -0.64 -8.96
C ILE A 46 6.64 -0.35 -10.15
N ASP A 47 7.52 -1.28 -10.50
CA ASP A 47 8.52 -1.10 -11.55
C ASP A 47 7.92 -1.12 -12.96
N GLU A 48 6.80 -1.80 -13.18
CA GLU A 48 6.13 -1.79 -14.49
C GLU A 48 5.51 -0.43 -14.82
N LYS A 49 5.18 0.37 -13.80
CA LYS A 49 4.56 1.70 -13.93
C LYS A 49 5.13 2.67 -12.89
N PRO A 50 6.40 3.06 -13.00
CA PRO A 50 7.10 3.83 -11.96
C PRO A 50 6.54 5.25 -11.78
N ASN A 51 5.86 5.78 -12.80
CA ASN A 51 5.26 7.12 -12.79
C ASN A 51 3.80 7.11 -12.30
N ILE A 52 3.30 5.98 -11.79
CA ILE A 52 1.92 5.82 -11.32
C ILE A 52 1.94 5.26 -9.90
N ILE A 53 1.17 5.90 -9.03
CA ILE A 53 0.90 5.44 -7.66
C ILE A 53 -0.45 4.72 -7.68
N THR A 54 -0.43 3.42 -7.40
CA THR A 54 -1.60 2.55 -7.41
C THR A 54 -1.83 1.96 -6.03
N ASP A 55 -3.10 1.83 -5.63
CA ASP A 55 -3.46 1.26 -4.34
C ASP A 55 -3.45 -0.28 -4.36
N TYR A 56 -2.63 -0.89 -3.50
CA TYR A 56 -2.52 -2.33 -3.31
C TYR A 56 -2.80 -2.73 -1.86
N ASN A 57 -3.27 -3.96 -1.65
CA ASN A 57 -3.52 -4.48 -0.30
C ASN A 57 -2.21 -4.73 0.46
N TRP A 58 -2.14 -4.25 1.70
CA TRP A 58 -1.06 -4.61 2.61
C TRP A 58 -1.29 -6.02 3.17
N GLY A 59 -0.56 -6.99 2.63
CA GLY A 59 -0.67 -8.41 2.98
C GLY A 59 -0.56 -9.26 1.73
N LEU A 60 0.66 -9.68 1.40
CA LEU A 60 0.94 -10.42 0.18
C LEU A 60 0.16 -11.74 0.18
N MET A 61 -0.63 -11.97 -0.87
CA MET A 61 -1.24 -13.27 -1.14
C MET A 61 -0.40 -13.97 -2.22
N PRO A 62 0.35 -15.03 -1.87
CA PRO A 62 1.10 -15.79 -2.87
C PRO A 62 0.14 -16.49 -3.82
N GLU A 63 0.46 -16.53 -5.12
CA GLU A 63 -0.41 -17.10 -6.15
C GLU A 63 -0.84 -18.56 -5.89
N TRP A 64 0.01 -19.34 -5.23
CA TRP A 64 -0.26 -20.74 -4.88
C TRP A 64 -1.13 -20.92 -3.63
N ALA A 65 -1.33 -19.86 -2.84
CA ALA A 65 -2.08 -19.95 -1.59
C ALA A 65 -3.58 -20.05 -1.87
N LYS A 66 -4.22 -21.05 -1.26
CA LYS A 66 -5.67 -21.27 -1.37
C LYS A 66 -6.47 -20.57 -0.28
N GLU A 67 -5.82 -20.23 0.82
CA GLU A 67 -6.43 -19.67 2.02
C GLU A 67 -5.90 -18.27 2.28
N GLU A 68 -6.80 -17.36 2.63
CA GLU A 68 -6.44 -15.96 2.91
C GLU A 68 -5.69 -15.80 4.25
N GLU A 69 -5.74 -16.80 5.12
CA GLU A 69 -5.07 -16.77 6.42
C GLU A 69 -3.56 -16.50 6.31
N ILE A 70 -2.94 -16.86 5.19
CA ILE A 70 -1.51 -16.62 4.95
C ILE A 70 -1.14 -15.13 5.05
N LYS A 71 -2.08 -14.21 4.76
CA LYS A 71 -1.86 -12.76 4.79
C LYS A 71 -1.36 -12.27 6.16
N LYS A 72 -1.76 -12.92 7.26
CA LYS A 72 -1.33 -12.58 8.63
C LYS A 72 0.17 -12.76 8.85
N TYR A 73 0.82 -13.60 8.05
CA TYR A 73 2.25 -13.89 8.12
C TYR A 73 3.08 -13.15 7.06
N THR A 74 2.44 -12.47 6.11
CA THR A 74 3.09 -11.81 4.97
C THR A 74 2.95 -10.29 4.99
N LEU A 75 2.61 -9.70 6.14
CA LEU A 75 2.63 -8.25 6.36
C LEU A 75 4.06 -7.66 6.34
N ASN A 76 5.06 -8.50 6.60
CA ASN A 76 6.49 -8.16 6.58
C ASN A 76 7.28 -9.28 5.89
N ALA A 77 8.40 -8.93 5.28
CA ALA A 77 9.40 -9.88 4.78
C ALA A 77 10.75 -9.60 5.46
N LYS A 78 11.50 -10.64 5.82
CA LYS A 78 12.87 -10.49 6.34
C LYS A 78 13.80 -10.14 5.18
N ILE A 79 14.70 -9.18 5.43
CA ILE A 79 15.79 -8.79 4.52
C ILE A 79 16.95 -9.78 4.67
#